data_AF-A0A9D3X121-F1
#
_entry.id   AF-A0A9D3X121-F1
#
_cell.length_a   1.000
_cell.length_b   1.000
_cell.length_c   1.000
_cell.angle_alpha   90.00
_cell.angle_beta   90.00
_cell.angle_gamma   90.00
#
_symmetry.space_group_name_H-M   'P 1'
#
loop_
_entity.id
_entity.type
_entity.pdbx_description
1 polymer ?
#
loop_
_entity_poly.entity_id
_entity_poly.type
_entity_poly.pdbx_seq_one_letter_code
_entity_poly.pdbx_strand_id
1 'polypeptide(L)'
;MSHVRDLPPVSGSIIWAKQIDRQLTAYMKRVEDVLGKGWENHVEGQKLKQDGDSFHMKLNTQEIFGDLARNVQQRNLGVCGRIFTIESPRVRGRTGNVLKLKVNFLPEIITLSKEVCNLKWFGFCVPLAIVNKAHQANQLYPFAISLIESVRMYERTCEKVEERNTISLLVARLKKEVQALIGEGIALVWESYKLDPYVQRLAETSFQEKAKEQEAGDGELHGSKTFVEALRRQSSRGLNS
;
A
#
# COMPACT_ATOMS: atom_id res chain seq x y z
N MET A 1 8.96 10.92 -8.47
CA MET A 1 9.39 9.77 -9.30
C MET A 1 9.36 8.45 -8.53
N SER A 2 9.82 8.38 -7.26
CA SER A 2 9.85 7.14 -6.47
C SER A 2 8.46 6.51 -6.20
N HIS A 3 7.46 7.33 -5.83
CA HIS A 3 6.10 6.84 -5.55
C HIS A 3 5.43 6.18 -6.77
N VAL A 4 5.76 6.63 -7.99
CA VAL A 4 5.23 6.05 -9.25
C VAL A 4 5.82 4.66 -9.51
N ARG A 5 6.97 4.35 -8.91
CA ARG A 5 7.65 3.05 -8.99
C ARG A 5 7.38 2.18 -7.76
N ASP A 6 6.30 2.45 -7.03
CA ASP A 6 5.91 1.73 -5.81
C ASP A 6 6.97 1.73 -4.71
N LEU A 7 7.90 2.69 -4.71
CA LEU A 7 8.88 2.85 -3.65
C LEU A 7 8.29 3.69 -2.52
N PRO A 8 8.23 3.14 -1.29
CA PRO A 8 7.85 3.89 -0.10
C PRO A 8 8.74 5.12 0.14
N PRO A 9 8.24 6.14 0.85
CA PRO A 9 8.93 7.42 1.01
C PRO A 9 10.27 7.30 1.76
N VAL A 10 10.36 6.49 2.82
CA VAL A 10 11.60 6.34 3.60
C VAL A 10 12.64 5.59 2.77
N SER A 11 12.30 4.44 2.21
CA SER A 11 13.14 3.68 1.29
C SER A 11 13.61 4.52 0.11
N GLY A 12 12.70 5.31 -0.48
CA GLY A 12 13.01 6.20 -1.59
C GLY A 12 14.04 7.27 -1.22
N SER A 13 13.89 7.88 -0.05
CA SER A 13 14.84 8.87 0.47
C SER A 13 16.23 8.27 0.73
N ILE A 14 16.29 7.05 1.29
CA ILE A 14 17.53 6.30 1.53
C ILE A 14 18.21 5.94 0.20
N ILE A 15 17.46 5.47 -0.79
CA ILE A 15 18.00 5.18 -2.14
C ILE A 15 18.60 6.43 -2.73
N TRP A 16 17.89 7.56 -2.66
CA TRP A 16 18.36 8.83 -3.21
C TRP A 16 19.63 9.33 -2.51
N ALA A 17 19.66 9.29 -1.18
CA ALA A 17 20.85 9.64 -0.40
C ALA A 17 22.05 8.74 -0.74
N LYS A 18 21.85 7.41 -0.79
CA LYS A 18 22.91 6.47 -1.22
C LYS A 18 23.36 6.68 -2.66
N GLN A 19 22.46 7.10 -3.55
CA GLN A 19 22.82 7.37 -4.94
C GLN A 19 23.70 8.62 -5.05
N ILE A 20 23.39 9.66 -4.28
CA ILE A 20 24.22 10.87 -4.19
C ILE A 20 25.58 10.53 -3.56
N ASP A 21 25.59 9.72 -2.51
CA ASP A 21 26.81 9.27 -1.82
C ASP A 21 27.77 8.54 -2.79
N ARG A 22 27.23 7.65 -3.63
CA ARG A 22 27.98 6.98 -4.71
C ARG A 22 28.54 7.98 -5.72
N GLN A 23 27.76 8.98 -6.11
CA GLN A 23 28.21 10.01 -7.04
C GLN A 23 29.31 10.88 -6.43
N LEU A 24 29.17 11.28 -5.17
CA LEU A 24 30.20 12.02 -4.42
C LEU A 24 31.48 11.20 -4.38
N THR A 25 31.40 9.93 -3.99
CA THR A 25 32.56 9.01 -3.92
C THR A 25 33.23 8.88 -5.28
N ALA A 26 32.45 8.78 -6.37
CA ALA A 26 32.99 8.73 -7.73
C ALA A 26 33.70 10.03 -8.12
N TYR A 27 33.20 11.21 -7.71
CA TYR A 27 33.89 12.49 -7.93
C TYR A 27 35.18 12.58 -7.11
N MET A 28 35.17 12.20 -5.84
CA MET A 28 36.38 12.17 -4.99
C MET A 28 37.44 11.24 -5.57
N LYS A 29 37.02 10.07 -6.07
CA LYS A 29 37.93 9.15 -6.78
C LYS A 29 38.50 9.77 -8.05
N ARG A 30 37.71 10.49 -8.84
CA ARG A 30 38.23 11.20 -10.03
C ARG A 30 39.24 12.29 -9.67
N VAL A 31 39.03 12.99 -8.55
CA VAL A 31 40.00 13.97 -8.04
C VAL A 31 41.30 13.27 -7.65
N GLU A 32 41.22 12.11 -6.99
CA GLU A 32 42.39 11.27 -6.70
C GLU A 32 43.10 10.79 -7.97
N ASP A 33 42.36 10.39 -9.01
CA ASP A 33 42.93 9.95 -10.29
C ASP A 33 43.66 11.09 -11.02
N VAL A 34 43.21 12.34 -10.87
CA VAL A 34 43.81 13.53 -11.53
C VAL A 34 45.02 14.07 -10.78
N LEU A 35 44.91 14.22 -9.45
CA LEU A 35 45.95 14.82 -8.61
C LEU A 35 46.92 13.79 -8.01
N GLY A 36 46.59 12.50 -8.12
CA GLY A 36 47.32 11.41 -7.51
C GLY A 36 47.00 11.21 -6.02
N LYS A 37 47.66 10.22 -5.41
CA LYS A 37 47.53 9.94 -3.98
C LYS A 37 48.07 11.11 -3.16
N GLY A 38 47.33 11.52 -2.13
CA GLY A 38 47.70 12.67 -1.31
C GLY A 38 47.19 14.01 -1.85
N TRP A 39 46.24 14.00 -2.80
CA TRP A 39 45.51 15.19 -3.24
C TRP A 39 44.92 16.00 -2.07
N GLU A 40 44.61 15.32 -0.96
CA GLU A 40 44.15 15.91 0.29
C GLU A 40 45.11 16.95 0.90
N ASN A 41 46.41 16.85 0.61
CA ASN A 41 47.43 17.79 1.10
C ASN A 41 47.57 19.03 0.20
N HIS A 42 46.96 19.02 -0.98
CA HIS A 42 46.93 20.17 -1.87
C HIS A 42 46.01 21.25 -1.30
N VAL A 43 46.35 22.53 -1.48
CA VAL A 43 45.56 23.67 -0.94
C VAL A 43 44.10 23.61 -1.40
N GLU A 44 43.87 23.23 -2.66
CA GLU A 44 42.52 23.05 -3.21
C GLU A 44 41.86 21.72 -2.80
N GLY A 45 42.67 20.68 -2.56
CA GLY A 45 42.20 19.37 -2.11
C GLY A 45 41.75 19.35 -0.66
N GLN A 46 42.36 20.17 0.21
CA GLN A 46 41.91 20.34 1.59
C GLN A 46 40.48 20.86 1.67
N LYS A 47 40.14 21.86 0.84
CA LYS A 47 38.79 22.42 0.79
C LYS A 47 37.79 21.41 0.26
N LEU A 48 38.13 20.72 -0.84
CA LEU A 48 37.28 19.66 -1.42
C LEU A 48 37.04 18.50 -0.44
N LYS A 49 38.05 18.13 0.34
CA LYS A 49 37.92 17.12 1.40
C LYS A 49 36.95 17.59 2.49
N GLN A 50 37.12 18.81 2.99
CA GLN A 50 36.21 19.38 4.01
C GLN A 50 34.77 19.45 3.51
N ASP A 51 34.57 19.91 2.26
CA ASP A 51 33.25 19.97 1.64
C ASP A 51 32.67 18.57 1.46
N GLY A 52 33.48 17.60 1.02
CA GLY A 52 33.13 16.19 0.87
C GLY A 52 32.71 15.52 2.18
N ASP A 53 33.52 15.68 3.24
CA ASP A 53 33.25 15.14 4.56
C ASP A 53 31.96 15.75 5.14
N SER A 54 31.77 17.06 4.99
CA SER A 54 30.55 17.74 5.42
C SER A 54 29.31 17.25 4.68
N PHE A 55 29.45 16.92 3.39
CA PHE A 55 28.36 16.43 2.55
C PHE A 55 28.03 14.97 2.87
N HIS A 56 29.04 14.12 3.11
CA HIS A 56 28.84 12.75 3.63
C HIS A 56 28.05 12.74 4.94
N MET A 57 28.36 13.66 5.88
CA MET A 57 27.61 13.76 7.14
C MET A 57 26.12 14.08 6.93
N LYS A 58 25.81 14.96 5.96
CA LYS A 58 24.42 15.28 5.59
C LYS A 58 23.69 14.14 4.90
N LEU A 59 24.41 13.19 4.29
CA LEU A 59 23.85 12.01 3.63
C LEU A 59 23.62 10.83 4.59
N ASN A 60 23.79 11.03 5.90
CA ASN A 60 23.63 9.95 6.88
C ASN A 60 22.19 9.41 6.89
N THR A 61 22.02 8.19 6.37
CA THR A 61 20.72 7.51 6.29
C THR A 61 20.26 6.89 7.61
N GLN A 62 21.12 6.84 8.64
CA GLN A 62 20.78 6.23 9.93
C GLN A 62 19.71 7.03 10.68
N GLU A 63 19.72 8.37 10.57
CA GLU A 63 18.71 9.22 11.21
C GLU A 63 17.31 8.93 10.66
N ILE A 64 17.21 8.84 9.33
CA ILE A 64 15.96 8.53 8.62
C ILE A 64 15.40 7.16 9.07
N PHE A 65 16.28 6.16 9.20
CA PHE A 65 15.90 4.84 9.72
C PHE A 65 15.44 4.91 11.19
N GLY A 66 16.16 5.66 12.03
CA GLY A 66 15.81 5.87 13.43
C GLY A 66 14.45 6.57 13.62
N ASP A 67 14.11 7.53 12.77
CA ASP A 67 12.81 8.19 12.76
C ASP A 67 11.69 7.24 12.36
N LEU A 68 11.90 6.41 11.33
CA LEU A 68 10.94 5.37 10.95
C LEU A 68 10.69 4.41 12.12
N ALA A 69 11.75 3.90 12.74
CA ALA A 69 11.63 2.97 13.87
C ALA A 69 10.84 3.58 15.03
N ARG A 70 11.12 4.85 15.38
CA ARG A 70 10.36 5.59 16.40
C ARG A 70 8.88 5.74 16.02
N ASN A 71 8.59 6.15 14.79
CA ASN A 71 7.22 6.32 14.29
C ASN A 71 6.42 5.00 14.32
N VAL A 72 7.05 3.87 13.96
CA VAL A 72 6.41 2.55 13.96
C VAL A 72 6.17 2.02 15.38
N GLN A 73 6.99 2.41 16.35
CA GLN A 73 6.79 2.05 17.75
C GLN A 73 5.70 2.90 18.41
N GLN A 74 5.65 4.19 18.10
CA GLN A 74 4.64 5.11 18.63
C GLN A 74 3.24 4.86 18.05
N ARG A 75 3.15 4.41 16.79
CA ARG A 75 1.89 4.10 16.14
C ARG A 75 1.52 2.63 16.33
N ASN A 76 0.30 2.37 16.79
CA ASN A 76 -0.28 1.02 16.78
C ASN A 76 -0.66 0.61 15.35
N LEU A 77 0.34 0.23 14.54
CA LEU A 77 0.18 -0.23 13.15
C LEU A 77 -0.20 -1.73 13.05
N GLY A 78 -0.74 -2.30 14.12
CA GLY A 78 -1.18 -3.71 14.13
C GLY A 78 -2.50 -3.86 13.38
N VAL A 79 -2.59 -4.87 12.52
CA VAL A 79 -3.87 -5.33 11.96
C VAL A 79 -4.49 -6.24 13.01
N CYS A 80 -5.42 -5.71 13.81
CA CYS A 80 -6.13 -6.46 14.83
C CYS A 80 -7.56 -5.96 14.93
N GLY A 81 -8.47 -6.82 15.39
CA GLY A 81 -9.85 -6.44 15.63
C GLY A 81 -10.72 -6.55 14.38
N ARG A 82 -11.80 -5.76 14.34
CA ARG A 82 -12.84 -5.90 13.31
C ARG A 82 -12.30 -5.62 11.91
N ILE A 83 -12.79 -6.37 10.93
CA ILE A 83 -12.41 -6.22 9.52
C ILE A 83 -13.01 -4.96 8.88
N PHE A 84 -14.15 -4.48 9.41
CA PHE A 84 -14.83 -3.29 8.94
C PHE A 84 -14.86 -2.19 10.00
N THR A 85 -14.82 -0.96 9.51
CA THR A 85 -14.96 0.30 10.25
C THR A 85 -15.95 1.17 9.50
N ILE A 86 -16.82 1.85 10.22
CA ILE A 86 -17.76 2.81 9.63
C ILE A 86 -17.09 4.18 9.71
N GLU A 87 -16.82 4.78 8.55
CA GLU A 87 -16.33 6.14 8.47
C GLU A 87 -17.47 7.07 8.05
N SER A 88 -17.57 8.22 8.72
CA SER A 88 -18.39 9.33 8.25
C SER A 88 -17.48 10.29 7.51
N PRO A 89 -17.42 10.26 6.17
CA PRO A 89 -16.66 11.24 5.41
C PRO A 89 -17.31 12.61 5.62
N ARG A 90 -16.69 13.45 6.44
CA ARG A 90 -17.09 14.86 6.60
C ARG A 90 -16.69 15.63 5.34
N VAL A 91 -17.43 15.42 4.25
CA VAL A 91 -17.23 16.22 3.03
C VAL A 91 -17.92 17.55 3.25
N ARG A 92 -17.13 18.62 3.31
CA ARG A 92 -17.61 20.00 3.35
C ARG A 92 -18.40 20.27 2.06
N GLY A 93 -19.73 20.34 2.15
CA GLY A 93 -20.61 20.69 1.02
C GLY A 93 -21.54 19.59 0.50
N ARG A 94 -21.52 18.36 1.06
CA ARG A 94 -22.54 17.35 0.74
C ARG A 94 -23.62 17.34 1.82
N THR A 95 -24.87 17.57 1.42
CA THR A 95 -26.04 17.56 2.32
C THR A 95 -26.34 16.13 2.74
N GLY A 96 -26.08 15.78 4.00
CA GLY A 96 -26.46 14.49 4.59
C GLY A 96 -25.35 13.81 5.38
N ASN A 97 -25.73 13.15 6.47
CA ASN A 97 -24.83 12.38 7.32
C ASN A 97 -24.61 10.98 6.72
N VAL A 98 -23.93 10.91 5.57
CA VAL A 98 -23.70 9.65 4.86
C VAL A 98 -22.59 8.86 5.56
N LEU A 99 -22.88 7.63 5.97
CA LEU A 99 -21.91 6.69 6.53
C LEU A 99 -21.39 5.79 5.40
N LYS A 100 -20.07 5.62 5.32
CA LYS A 100 -19.41 4.72 4.37
C LYS A 100 -18.75 3.55 5.09
N LEU A 101 -18.83 2.38 4.46
CA LEU A 101 -18.17 1.19 4.94
C LEU A 101 -16.71 1.22 4.48
N LYS A 102 -15.78 1.08 5.40
CA LYS A 102 -14.35 0.99 5.09
C LYS A 102 -13.75 -0.23 5.73
N VAL A 103 -12.90 -0.93 4.99
CA VAL A 103 -12.09 -2.02 5.53
C VAL A 103 -11.05 -1.44 6.47
N ASN A 104 -10.94 -2.01 7.67
CA ASN A 104 -9.98 -1.61 8.70
C ASN A 104 -8.57 -2.09 8.36
N PHE A 105 -8.03 -1.57 7.26
CA PHE A 105 -6.70 -1.88 6.77
C PHE A 105 -6.07 -0.59 6.27
N LEU A 106 -5.18 -0.04 7.10
CA LEU A 106 -4.57 1.25 6.85
C LEU A 106 -3.51 1.15 5.74
N PRO A 107 -3.45 2.09 4.79
CA PRO A 107 -2.43 2.07 3.74
C PRO A 107 -1.01 2.13 4.30
N GLU A 108 -0.83 2.74 5.48
CA GLU A 108 0.45 2.79 6.20
C GLU A 108 1.02 1.39 6.49
N ILE A 109 0.16 0.39 6.66
CA ILE A 109 0.57 -0.99 6.97
C ILE A 109 1.26 -1.63 5.76
N ILE A 110 0.76 -1.36 4.55
CA ILE A 110 1.38 -1.78 3.29
C ILE A 110 2.71 -1.06 3.09
N THR A 111 2.74 0.24 3.39
CA THR A 111 3.98 1.00 3.28
C THR A 111 5.03 0.44 4.25
N LEU A 112 4.66 0.14 5.49
CA LEU A 112 5.55 -0.44 6.48
C LEU A 112 6.16 -1.76 5.99
N SER A 113 5.34 -2.64 5.41
CA SER A 113 5.86 -3.94 4.96
C SER A 113 6.84 -3.80 3.80
N LYS A 114 6.56 -2.92 2.85
CA LYS A 114 7.49 -2.57 1.76
C LYS A 114 8.78 -1.92 2.29
N GLU A 115 8.67 -1.00 3.25
CA GLU A 115 9.81 -0.34 3.89
C GLU A 115 10.74 -1.36 4.56
N VAL A 116 10.19 -2.29 5.33
CA VAL A 116 10.97 -3.34 6.02
C VAL A 116 11.71 -4.24 5.04
N CYS A 117 11.06 -4.66 3.94
CA CYS A 117 11.71 -5.46 2.90
C CYS A 117 12.90 -4.73 2.29
N ASN A 118 12.72 -3.47 1.88
CA ASN A 118 13.77 -2.65 1.29
C ASN A 118 14.92 -2.37 2.27
N LEU A 119 14.61 -2.06 3.53
CA LEU A 119 15.64 -1.82 4.56
C LEU A 119 16.48 -3.06 4.80
N LYS A 120 15.86 -4.24 4.85
CA LYS A 120 16.57 -5.52 4.92
C LYS A 120 17.47 -5.71 3.70
N TRP A 121 16.97 -5.40 2.50
CA TRP A 121 17.75 -5.48 1.26
C TRP A 121 18.96 -4.52 1.26
N PHE A 122 18.83 -3.34 1.86
CA PHE A 122 19.92 -2.39 2.04
C PHE A 122 20.92 -2.73 3.16
N GLY A 123 20.69 -3.83 3.89
CA GLY A 123 21.56 -4.29 4.98
C GLY A 123 21.33 -3.63 6.34
N PHE A 124 20.19 -2.95 6.55
CA PHE A 124 19.86 -2.42 7.87
C PHE A 124 19.42 -3.54 8.83
N CYS A 125 19.88 -3.48 10.07
CA CYS A 125 19.43 -4.35 11.15
C CYS A 125 18.07 -3.89 11.68
N VAL A 126 16.99 -4.30 11.02
CA VAL A 126 15.63 -3.96 11.43
C VAL A 126 15.21 -4.76 12.67
N PRO A 127 14.71 -4.12 13.75
CA PRO A 127 14.25 -4.83 14.94
C PRO A 127 13.17 -5.87 14.64
N LEU A 128 13.30 -7.06 15.24
CA LEU A 128 12.38 -8.19 15.02
C LEU A 128 10.92 -7.84 15.27
N ALA A 129 10.63 -6.99 16.26
CA ALA A 129 9.26 -6.54 16.52
C ALA A 129 8.61 -5.84 15.32
N ILE A 130 9.38 -5.02 14.59
CA ILE A 130 8.91 -4.33 13.39
C ILE A 130 8.75 -5.31 12.24
N VAL A 131 9.70 -6.23 12.09
CA VAL A 131 9.66 -7.30 11.08
C VAL A 131 8.43 -8.18 11.27
N ASN A 132 8.12 -8.58 12.50
CA ASN A 132 6.95 -9.42 12.80
C ASN A 132 5.63 -8.70 12.47
N LYS A 133 5.51 -7.41 12.82
CA LYS A 133 4.33 -6.60 12.43
C LYS A 133 4.16 -6.53 10.91
N ALA A 134 5.25 -6.26 10.18
CA ALA A 134 5.25 -6.24 8.72
C ALA A 134 4.90 -7.62 8.12
N HIS A 135 5.38 -8.71 8.72
CA HIS A 135 5.09 -10.06 8.28
C HIS A 135 3.61 -10.42 8.46
N GLN A 136 3.04 -10.15 9.63
CA GLN A 136 1.61 -10.36 9.90
C GLN A 136 0.73 -9.56 8.93
N ALA A 137 1.08 -8.29 8.70
CA ALA A 137 0.42 -7.45 7.72
C ALA A 137 0.45 -8.04 6.30
N ASN A 138 1.60 -8.56 5.86
CA ASN A 138 1.74 -9.18 4.54
C ASN A 138 0.91 -10.46 4.37
N GLN A 139 0.72 -11.24 5.43
CA GLN A 139 -0.14 -12.43 5.38
C GLN A 139 -1.61 -12.06 5.16
N LEU A 140 -2.06 -10.96 5.77
CA LEU A 140 -3.46 -10.50 5.69
C LEU A 140 -3.73 -9.60 4.46
N TYR A 141 -2.68 -9.09 3.83
CA TYR A 141 -2.77 -8.13 2.73
C TYR A 141 -3.64 -8.61 1.55
N PRO A 142 -3.51 -9.84 1.02
CA PRO A 142 -4.33 -10.30 -0.09
C PRO A 142 -5.84 -10.28 0.22
N PHE A 143 -6.20 -10.66 1.46
CA PHE A 143 -7.57 -10.64 1.92
C PHE A 143 -8.10 -9.21 2.05
N ALA A 144 -7.30 -8.32 2.62
CA ALA A 144 -7.66 -6.92 2.76
C ALA A 144 -7.91 -6.22 1.41
N ILE A 145 -7.05 -6.44 0.41
CA ILE A 145 -7.24 -5.86 -0.93
C ILE A 145 -8.54 -6.39 -1.56
N SER A 146 -8.78 -7.70 -1.46
CA SER A 146 -10.00 -8.31 -2.00
C SER A 146 -11.25 -7.70 -1.38
N LEU A 147 -11.27 -7.53 -0.05
CA LEU A 147 -12.36 -6.86 0.66
C LEU A 147 -12.50 -5.39 0.25
N ILE A 148 -11.40 -4.64 0.17
CA ILE A 148 -11.42 -3.22 -0.23
C ILE A 148 -12.02 -3.08 -1.63
N GLU A 149 -11.58 -3.90 -2.58
CA GLU A 149 -12.07 -3.81 -3.96
C GLU A 149 -13.52 -4.28 -4.06
N SER A 150 -13.92 -5.29 -3.29
CA SER A 150 -15.31 -5.76 -3.27
C SER A 150 -16.25 -4.71 -2.68
N VAL A 151 -15.88 -4.06 -1.57
CA VAL A 151 -16.64 -2.94 -0.98
C VAL A 151 -16.69 -1.76 -1.96
N ARG A 152 -15.56 -1.42 -2.59
CA ARG A 152 -15.50 -0.35 -3.59
C ARG A 152 -16.35 -0.64 -4.82
N MET A 153 -16.39 -1.91 -5.24
CA MET A 153 -17.25 -2.36 -6.32
C MET A 153 -18.72 -2.19 -5.92
N TYR A 154 -19.10 -2.64 -4.73
CA TYR A 154 -20.45 -2.47 -4.18
C TYR A 154 -20.88 -1.01 -4.04
N GLU A 155 -20.00 -0.11 -3.58
CA GLU A 155 -20.32 1.33 -3.52
C GLU A 155 -20.60 1.89 -4.91
N ARG A 156 -19.78 1.55 -5.90
CA ARG A 156 -19.98 2.01 -7.29
C ARG A 156 -21.25 1.43 -7.92
N THR A 157 -21.58 0.16 -7.68
CA THR A 157 -22.82 -0.43 -8.18
C THR A 157 -24.03 0.22 -7.53
N CYS A 158 -23.98 0.52 -6.22
CA CYS A 158 -25.04 1.24 -5.53
C CYS A 158 -25.26 2.65 -6.10
N GLU A 159 -24.18 3.42 -6.35
CA GLU A 159 -24.27 4.75 -6.96
C GLU A 159 -24.98 4.69 -8.33
N LYS A 160 -24.63 3.72 -9.18
CA LYS A 160 -25.26 3.54 -10.51
C LYS A 160 -26.70 3.05 -10.45
N VAL A 161 -27.03 2.18 -9.50
CA VAL A 161 -28.41 1.69 -9.31
C VAL A 161 -29.31 2.82 -8.83
N GLU A 162 -28.81 3.70 -7.95
CA GLU A 162 -29.54 4.89 -7.50
C GLU A 162 -29.76 5.94 -8.61
N GLU A 163 -28.88 5.99 -9.62
CA GLU A 163 -29.09 6.82 -10.81
C GLU A 163 -30.24 6.30 -11.72
N ARG A 164 -30.57 5.00 -11.66
CA ARG A 164 -31.57 4.35 -12.54
C ARG A 164 -32.67 3.65 -11.75
N ASN A 165 -33.71 4.39 -11.39
CA ASN A 165 -34.85 3.91 -10.59
C ASN A 165 -35.55 2.64 -11.14
N THR A 166 -35.55 2.43 -12.46
CA THR A 166 -36.17 1.25 -13.10
C THR A 166 -35.41 -0.06 -12.81
N ILE A 167 -34.09 0.01 -12.65
CA ILE A 167 -33.22 -1.14 -12.42
C ILE A 167 -33.19 -1.52 -10.92
N SER A 168 -33.50 -0.57 -10.03
CA SER A 168 -33.48 -0.78 -8.58
C SER A 168 -34.34 -1.96 -8.11
N LEU A 169 -35.49 -2.22 -8.74
CA LEU A 169 -36.36 -3.35 -8.37
C LEU A 169 -35.80 -4.69 -8.85
N LEU A 170 -35.13 -4.72 -10.00
CA LEU A 170 -34.57 -5.94 -10.60
C LEU A 170 -33.34 -6.43 -9.83
N VAL A 171 -32.54 -5.49 -9.30
CA VAL A 171 -31.30 -5.79 -8.56
C VAL A 171 -31.55 -5.93 -7.06
N ALA A 172 -32.76 -5.63 -6.56
CA ALA A 172 -33.09 -5.62 -5.13
C ALA A 172 -32.72 -6.91 -4.38
N ARG A 173 -32.92 -8.08 -5.01
CA ARG A 173 -32.55 -9.38 -4.41
C ARG A 173 -31.04 -9.50 -4.22
N LEU A 174 -30.26 -9.18 -5.26
CA LEU A 174 -28.79 -9.27 -5.23
C LEU A 174 -28.22 -8.27 -4.22
N LYS A 175 -28.74 -7.04 -4.22
CA LYS A 175 -28.37 -6.01 -3.23
C LYS A 175 -28.61 -6.50 -1.81
N LYS A 176 -29.74 -7.17 -1.55
CA LYS A 176 -30.06 -7.76 -0.25
C LYS A 176 -29.11 -8.90 0.13
N GLU A 177 -28.75 -9.77 -0.82
CA GLU A 177 -27.79 -10.86 -0.60
C GLU A 177 -26.40 -10.32 -0.23
N VAL A 178 -25.92 -9.28 -0.92
CA VAL A 178 -24.64 -8.62 -0.59
C VAL A 178 -24.71 -7.91 0.76
N GLN A 179 -25.80 -7.20 1.06
CA GLN A 179 -25.99 -6.56 2.37
C GLN A 179 -26.05 -7.56 3.53
N ALA A 180 -26.62 -8.74 3.32
CA ALA A 180 -26.62 -9.81 4.32
C ALA A 180 -25.19 -10.28 4.61
N LEU A 181 -24.38 -10.50 3.58
CA LEU A 181 -22.97 -10.87 3.73
C LEU A 181 -22.14 -9.76 4.40
N ILE A 182 -22.39 -8.49 4.07
CA ILE A 182 -21.77 -7.36 4.77
C ILE A 182 -22.16 -7.39 6.26
N GLY A 183 -23.44 -7.62 6.56
CA GLY A 183 -23.94 -7.75 7.94
C GLY A 183 -23.23 -8.84 8.75
N GLU A 184 -23.02 -10.01 8.16
CA GLU A 184 -22.24 -11.10 8.77
C GLU A 184 -20.78 -10.68 9.03
N GLY A 185 -20.20 -9.93 8.09
CA GLY A 185 -18.81 -9.50 8.18
C GLY A 185 -18.52 -8.39 9.19
N ILE A 186 -19.51 -7.57 9.57
CA ILE A 186 -19.31 -6.49 10.56
C ILE A 186 -18.83 -7.04 11.92
N ALA A 187 -19.28 -8.25 12.28
CA ALA A 187 -18.87 -8.93 13.51
C ALA A 187 -17.55 -9.69 13.37
N LEU A 188 -17.04 -9.87 12.14
CA LEU A 188 -15.80 -10.62 11.89
C LEU A 188 -14.56 -9.80 12.25
N VAL A 189 -13.53 -10.54 12.65
CA VAL A 189 -12.25 -10.05 13.14
C VAL A 189 -11.14 -10.66 12.27
N TRP A 190 -10.03 -9.95 12.08
CA TRP A 190 -8.92 -10.38 11.23
C TRP A 190 -8.32 -11.74 11.63
N GLU A 191 -8.37 -12.11 12.91
CA GLU A 191 -7.87 -13.39 13.43
C GLU A 191 -8.88 -14.55 13.28
N SER A 192 -10.04 -14.31 12.67
CA SER A 192 -11.08 -15.33 12.53
C SER A 192 -10.71 -16.38 11.47
N TYR A 193 -10.84 -17.66 11.83
CA TYR A 193 -10.68 -18.79 10.90
C TYR A 193 -11.68 -18.78 9.73
N LYS A 194 -12.80 -18.05 9.88
CA LYS A 194 -13.83 -17.92 8.84
C LYS A 194 -13.52 -16.83 7.81
N LEU A 195 -12.40 -16.11 7.95
CA LEU A 195 -12.08 -14.98 7.11
C LEU A 195 -11.89 -15.41 5.65
N ASP A 196 -11.08 -16.43 5.37
CA ASP A 196 -10.79 -16.83 3.98
C ASP A 196 -12.04 -17.27 3.21
N PRO A 197 -12.90 -18.17 3.75
CA PRO A 197 -14.15 -18.53 3.08
C PRO A 197 -15.10 -17.33 2.90
N TYR A 198 -15.11 -16.39 3.85
CA TYR A 198 -15.93 -15.19 3.78
C TYR A 198 -15.49 -14.25 2.65
N VAL A 199 -14.18 -13.96 2.56
CA VAL A 199 -13.61 -13.09 1.54
C VAL A 199 -13.88 -13.61 0.14
N GLN A 200 -13.78 -14.93 -0.06
CA GLN A 200 -14.08 -15.56 -1.34
C GLN A 200 -15.55 -15.39 -1.72
N ARG A 201 -16.49 -15.71 -0.81
CA ARG A 201 -17.93 -15.55 -1.07
C ARG A 201 -18.33 -14.11 -1.36
N LEU A 202 -17.77 -13.16 -0.62
CA LEU A 202 -18.07 -11.75 -0.80
C LEU A 202 -17.53 -11.23 -2.14
N ALA A 203 -16.33 -11.65 -2.54
CA ALA A 203 -15.76 -11.31 -3.85
C ALA A 203 -16.58 -11.90 -5.00
N GLU A 204 -17.04 -13.14 -4.89
CA GLU A 204 -17.86 -13.80 -5.92
C GLU A 204 -19.25 -13.14 -6.07
N THR A 205 -19.91 -12.85 -4.95
CA THR A 205 -21.26 -12.24 -4.96
C THR A 205 -21.25 -10.79 -5.44
N SER A 206 -20.28 -9.99 -5.02
CA SER A 206 -20.11 -8.61 -5.53
C SER A 206 -19.79 -8.60 -7.04
N PHE A 207 -19.02 -9.57 -7.52
CA PHE A 207 -18.75 -9.71 -8.96
C PHE A 207 -20.01 -10.12 -9.75
N GLN A 208 -20.82 -11.03 -9.22
CA GLN A 208 -22.09 -11.41 -9.85
C GLN A 208 -23.08 -10.25 -9.90
N GLU A 209 -23.14 -9.41 -8.87
CA GLU A 209 -23.96 -8.20 -8.86
C GLU A 209 -23.52 -7.24 -9.98
N LYS A 210 -22.22 -6.95 -10.09
CA LYS A 210 -21.69 -6.12 -11.17
C LYS A 210 -21.94 -6.74 -12.56
N ALA A 211 -21.75 -8.05 -12.71
CA ALA A 211 -21.98 -8.73 -13.99
C ALA A 211 -23.44 -8.63 -14.44
N LYS A 212 -24.40 -8.80 -13.52
CA LYS A 212 -25.83 -8.70 -13.81
C LYS A 212 -26.31 -7.26 -13.98
N GLU A 213 -25.73 -6.31 -13.25
CA GLU A 213 -25.92 -4.87 -13.50
C GLU A 213 -25.44 -4.52 -14.90
N GLN A 214 -24.25 -5.01 -15.26
CA GLN A 214 -23.66 -4.80 -16.57
C GLN A 214 -24.50 -5.50 -17.66
N GLU A 215 -25.03 -6.70 -17.47
CA GLU A 215 -25.98 -7.31 -18.41
C GLU A 215 -27.32 -6.55 -18.51
N ALA A 216 -27.80 -5.95 -17.42
CA ALA A 216 -29.00 -5.11 -17.41
C ALA A 216 -28.77 -3.72 -18.02
N GLY A 217 -27.52 -3.25 -18.05
CA GLY A 217 -27.08 -2.01 -18.67
C GLY A 217 -26.53 -2.17 -20.09
N ASP A 218 -26.00 -3.34 -20.43
CA ASP A 218 -25.25 -3.59 -21.66
C ASP A 218 -26.21 -4.05 -22.76
N GLY A 219 -26.90 -3.05 -23.28
CA GLY A 219 -26.84 -2.79 -24.72
C GLY A 219 -25.45 -2.33 -25.20
N GLU A 220 -24.42 -2.23 -24.36
CA GLU A 220 -23.06 -1.79 -24.73
C GLU A 220 -21.91 -2.39 -23.87
N LEU A 221 -21.24 -3.38 -24.47
CA LEU A 221 -19.78 -3.65 -24.46
C LEU A 221 -19.09 -4.43 -23.30
N HIS A 222 -18.79 -5.68 -23.68
CA HIS A 222 -17.72 -6.59 -23.26
C HIS A 222 -16.42 -5.95 -22.74
N GLY A 223 -16.05 -6.26 -21.48
CA GLY A 223 -14.68 -6.00 -21.03
C GLY A 223 -14.37 -6.22 -19.55
N SER A 224 -14.82 -7.31 -18.91
CA SER A 224 -14.51 -7.53 -17.48
C SER A 224 -13.96 -8.93 -17.12
N LYS A 225 -13.97 -9.91 -18.04
CA LYS A 225 -13.49 -11.27 -17.74
C LYS A 225 -11.96 -11.40 -17.65
N THR A 226 -11.20 -10.42 -18.15
CA THR A 226 -9.73 -10.46 -18.25
C THR A 226 -8.97 -10.07 -16.97
N PHE A 227 -9.62 -9.40 -16.00
CA PHE A 227 -8.89 -8.78 -14.87
C PHE A 227 -8.63 -9.74 -13.69
N VAL A 228 -9.56 -10.66 -13.40
CA VAL A 228 -9.38 -11.65 -12.31
C VAL A 228 -8.31 -12.68 -12.68
N GLU A 229 -8.22 -13.07 -13.96
CA GLU A 229 -7.12 -13.90 -14.45
C GLU A 229 -5.77 -13.15 -14.44
N ALA A 230 -5.77 -11.83 -14.69
CA ALA A 230 -4.57 -11.00 -14.59
C ALA A 230 -4.09 -10.83 -13.14
N LEU A 231 -5.01 -10.65 -12.18
CA LEU A 231 -4.69 -10.58 -10.75
C LEU A 231 -4.19 -11.92 -10.20
N ARG A 232 -4.76 -13.04 -10.67
CA ARG A 232 -4.26 -14.40 -10.33
C ARG A 232 -2.85 -14.61 -10.86
N ARG A 233 -2.53 -14.11 -12.07
CA ARG A 233 -1.18 -14.16 -12.66
C ARG A 233 -0.18 -13.23 -11.97
N GLN A 234 -0.59 -12.07 -11.47
CA GLN A 234 0.29 -11.17 -10.69
C GLN A 234 0.58 -11.72 -9.29
N SER A 235 -0.41 -12.34 -8.63
CA SER A 235 -0.21 -12.99 -7.33
C SER A 235 0.79 -14.14 -7.40
N SER A 236 0.89 -14.87 -8.52
CA SER A 236 1.88 -15.93 -8.72
C SER A 236 3.29 -15.40 -9.05
N ARG A 237 3.43 -14.16 -9.51
CA ARG A 237 4.73 -13.55 -9.86
C ARG A 237 5.37 -12.77 -8.70
N GLY A 238 4.58 -12.31 -7.74
CA GLY A 238 5.08 -11.55 -6.57
C GLY A 238 5.66 -12.38 -5.43
N LEU A 239 5.69 -13.71 -5.55
CA LEU A 239 6.26 -14.62 -4.53
C LEU A 239 7.69 -15.08 -4.84
N ASN A 240 8.23 -14.78 -6.03
CA ASN A 240 9.56 -15.20 -6.49
C ASN A 240 10.46 -14.01 -6.92
N SER A 241 10.37 -12.86 -6.26
CA SER A 241 11.33 -11.76 -6.41
C SER A 241 11.56 -11.01 -5.11
#